data_AF-A0A3M5DNH0-F1
#
_entry.id   AF-A0A3M5DNH0-F1
#
_cell.length_a   1.000
_cell.length_b   1.000
_cell.length_c   1.000
_cell.angle_alpha   90.00
_cell.angle_beta   90.00
_cell.angle_gamma   90.00
#
_symmetry.space_group_name_H-M   'P 1'
#
loop_
_entity.id
_entity.type
_entity.pdbx_description
1 polymer ?
#
loop_
_entity_poly.entity_id
_entity_poly.type
_entity_poly.pdbx_seq_one_letter_code
_entity_poly.pdbx_strand_id
1 'polypeptide(L)'
;MVPVLDLLLLHEQNPHSLRFQLQALERSLERLHEEFGAPRERELRTLGERLRSFDLAALESPLFGAAGLDEVLVGLARLLRDIAACAGQVSDRLGLRYFAHVDDVSQRTVST
;
A
#
# COMPACT_ATOMS: atom_id res chain seq x y z
N MET A 1 -16.78 8.11 -14.91
CA MET A 1 -15.47 7.44 -14.67
C MET A 1 -14.99 7.67 -13.24
N VAL A 2 -15.13 8.87 -12.68
CA VAL A 2 -14.76 9.19 -11.28
C VAL A 2 -15.42 8.28 -10.21
N PRO A 3 -16.71 7.89 -10.30
CA PRO A 3 -17.32 7.04 -9.26
C PRO A 3 -16.66 5.66 -9.10
N VAL A 4 -16.10 5.11 -10.18
CA VAL A 4 -15.40 3.82 -10.13
C VAL A 4 -14.03 3.97 -9.47
N LEU A 5 -13.31 5.06 -9.77
CA LEU A 5 -12.03 5.35 -9.12
C LEU A 5 -12.21 5.60 -7.63
N ASP A 6 -13.24 6.34 -7.23
CA ASP A 6 -13.56 6.55 -5.81
C ASP A 6 -13.86 5.21 -5.10
N LEU A 7 -14.70 4.37 -5.73
CA LEU A 7 -15.03 3.04 -5.22
C LEU A 7 -13.80 2.15 -5.02
N LEU A 8 -12.85 2.18 -5.96
CA LEU A 8 -11.65 1.35 -5.94
C LEU A 8 -10.53 1.91 -5.06
N LEU A 9 -10.44 3.23 -4.90
CA LEU A 9 -9.31 3.86 -4.22
C LEU A 9 -9.66 4.26 -2.79
N LEU A 10 -10.76 4.98 -2.58
CA LEU A 10 -11.01 5.73 -1.35
C LEU A 10 -12.16 5.19 -0.50
N HIS A 11 -13.06 4.39 -1.09
CA HIS A 11 -14.27 3.94 -0.42
C HIS A 11 -13.98 3.18 0.88
N GLU A 12 -14.46 3.75 1.99
CA GLU A 12 -14.05 3.35 3.34
C GLU A 12 -14.50 1.95 3.74
N GLN A 13 -15.64 1.51 3.21
CA GLN A 13 -16.31 0.26 3.61
C GLN A 13 -16.15 -0.85 2.56
N ASN A 14 -15.45 -0.58 1.46
CA ASN A 14 -15.24 -1.57 0.41
C ASN A 14 -13.95 -2.35 0.73
N PRO A 15 -14.01 -3.65 1.04
CA PRO A 15 -12.81 -4.45 1.34
C PRO A 15 -11.81 -4.51 0.17
N HIS A 16 -12.30 -4.27 -1.04
CA HIS A 16 -11.49 -4.23 -2.25
C HIS A 16 -10.94 -2.84 -2.56
N SER A 17 -11.26 -1.81 -1.75
CA SER A 17 -10.65 -0.50 -1.94
C SER A 17 -9.20 -0.50 -1.47
N LEU A 18 -8.35 0.22 -2.19
CA LEU A 18 -6.94 0.36 -1.84
C LEU A 18 -6.77 0.95 -0.44
N ARG A 19 -7.57 1.96 -0.08
CA ARG A 19 -7.52 2.55 1.26
C ARG A 19 -7.84 1.54 2.36
N PHE A 20 -8.87 0.72 2.19
CA PHE A 20 -9.22 -0.31 3.17
C PHE A 20 -8.07 -1.32 3.34
N GLN A 21 -7.49 -1.77 2.23
CA GLN A 21 -6.39 -2.72 2.23
C GLN A 21 -5.13 -2.13 2.86
N LEU A 22 -4.78 -0.88 2.56
CA LEU A 22 -3.64 -0.19 3.19
C LEU A 22 -3.84 -0.05 4.70
N GLN A 23 -5.04 0.33 5.15
CA GLN A 23 -5.33 0.40 6.58
C GLN A 23 -5.24 -0.98 7.27
N ALA A 24 -5.66 -2.05 6.60
CA ALA A 24 -5.50 -3.42 7.12
C ALA A 24 -4.02 -3.84 7.17
N LEU A 25 -3.23 -3.47 6.16
CA LEU A 25 -1.80 -3.73 6.09
C LEU A 25 -1.04 -2.96 7.18
N GLU A 26 -1.29 -1.66 7.34
CA GLU A 26 -0.68 -0.83 8.39
C GLU A 26 -0.94 -1.39 9.79
N ARG A 27 -2.18 -1.81 10.08
CA ARG A 27 -2.51 -2.45 11.36
C ARG A 27 -1.76 -3.77 11.57
N SER A 28 -1.57 -4.54 10.51
CA SER A 28 -0.82 -5.80 10.58
C SER A 28 0.67 -5.56 10.80
N LEU A 29 1.24 -4.54 10.15
CA LEU A 29 2.64 -4.14 10.34
C LEU A 29 2.89 -3.55 11.73
N GLU A 30 1.95 -2.77 12.28
CA GLU A 30 2.07 -2.27 13.66
C GLU A 30 2.03 -3.43 14.67
N ARG A 31 1.11 -4.38 14.52
CA ARG A 31 1.10 -5.59 15.37
C ARG A 31 2.39 -6.37 15.25
N LEU A 32 2.95 -6.53 14.04
CA LEU A 32 4.23 -7.19 13.86
C LEU A 32 5.39 -6.44 14.54
N HIS A 33 5.34 -5.10 14.53
CA HIS A 33 6.27 -4.28 15.29
C HIS A 33 6.14 -4.50 16.81
N GLU A 34 4.91 -4.47 17.33
CA GLU A 34 4.62 -4.64 18.75
C GLU A 34 4.98 -6.05 19.26
N GLU A 35 4.65 -7.09 18.50
CA GLU A 35 4.82 -8.49 18.90
C GLU A 35 6.23 -9.03 18.62
N PHE A 36 6.89 -8.59 17.54
CA PHE A 36 8.15 -9.17 17.06
C PHE A 36 9.29 -8.16 16.86
N GLY A 37 9.09 -6.90 17.26
CA GLY A 37 10.11 -5.85 17.13
C GLY A 37 10.51 -5.58 15.68
N ALA A 38 9.61 -5.80 14.72
CA ALA A 38 9.83 -5.44 13.32
C ALA A 38 10.06 -3.92 13.18
N PRO A 39 10.82 -3.43 12.20
CA PRO A 39 10.92 -2.00 11.93
C PRO A 39 9.55 -1.40 11.60
N ARG A 40 9.30 -0.15 12.00
CA ARG A 40 8.07 0.55 11.62
C ARG A 40 8.14 1.01 10.18
N GLU A 41 7.19 0.58 9.37
CA GLU A 41 7.07 0.96 7.96
C GLU A 41 6.37 2.33 7.81
N ARG A 42 7.08 3.40 8.21
CA ARG A 42 6.55 4.77 8.24
C ARG A 42 6.25 5.32 6.85
N GLU A 43 7.06 4.95 5.85
CA GLU A 43 6.90 5.42 4.47
C GLU A 43 5.57 4.96 3.87
N LEU A 44 5.20 3.69 4.08
CA LEU A 44 3.92 3.15 3.62
C LEU A 44 2.74 3.90 4.23
N ARG A 45 2.83 4.25 5.53
CA ARG A 45 1.83 5.08 6.22
C ARG A 45 1.71 6.47 5.61
N THR A 46 2.84 7.13 5.34
CA THR A 46 2.84 8.45 4.69
C THR A 46 2.21 8.40 3.30
N LEU A 47 2.45 7.34 2.53
CA LEU A 47 1.84 7.15 1.22
C LEU A 47 0.32 6.88 1.33
N GLY A 48 -0.11 6.10 2.32
CA GLY A 48 -1.53 5.89 2.63
C GLY A 48 -2.26 7.18 3.02
N GLU A 49 -1.63 8.02 3.83
CA GLU A 49 -2.15 9.35 4.19
C GLU A 49 -2.29 10.26 2.96
N ARG A 50 -1.28 10.26 2.07
CA ARG A 50 -1.32 11.00 0.80
C ARG A 50 -2.48 10.55 -0.08
N LEU A 51 -2.70 9.23 -0.21
CA LEU A 51 -3.82 8.68 -0.97
C LEU A 51 -5.15 9.15 -0.40
N ARG A 52 -5.32 9.11 0.92
CA ARG A 52 -6.54 9.59 1.58
C ARG A 52 -6.78 11.08 1.39
N SER A 53 -5.72 11.88 1.29
CA SER A 53 -5.82 13.32 1.01
C SER A 53 -5.99 13.67 -0.47
N PHE A 54 -5.95 12.68 -1.37
CA PHE A 54 -6.05 12.93 -2.80
C PHE A 54 -7.48 13.34 -3.15
N ASP A 55 -7.63 14.55 -3.68
CA ASP A 55 -8.94 15.07 -4.09
C ASP A 55 -9.34 14.52 -5.47
N LEU A 56 -10.15 13.46 -5.47
CA LEU A 56 -10.72 12.91 -6.71
C LEU A 56 -11.79 13.82 -7.34
N ALA A 57 -12.35 14.79 -6.60
CA ALA A 57 -13.31 15.73 -7.17
C ALA A 57 -12.65 16.66 -8.20
N ALA A 58 -11.33 16.86 -8.12
CA ALA A 58 -10.54 17.55 -9.13
C ALA A 58 -10.63 16.91 -10.53
N LEU A 59 -11.04 15.64 -10.63
CA LEU A 59 -11.26 14.93 -11.89
C LEU A 59 -12.61 15.27 -12.56
N GLU A 60 -13.58 15.80 -11.80
CA GLU A 60 -14.93 16.12 -12.32
C GLU A 60 -15.03 17.54 -12.88
N SER A 61 -14.19 18.46 -12.40
CA SER A 61 -14.14 19.83 -12.90
C SER A 61 -12.69 20.31 -12.97
N PRO A 62 -11.95 19.96 -14.04
CA PRO A 62 -10.57 20.42 -14.15
C PRO A 62 -10.57 21.95 -14.33
N LEU A 63 -10.17 22.65 -13.26
CA LEU A 63 -10.02 24.12 -13.21
C LEU A 63 -9.18 24.69 -14.37
N PHE A 64 -8.38 23.85 -15.03
CA PHE A 64 -7.45 24.22 -16.10
C PHE A 64 -7.70 23.47 -17.44
N GLY A 65 -8.86 22.82 -17.61
CA GLY A 65 -9.17 22.04 -18.81
C GLY A 65 -8.38 20.73 -18.92
N ALA A 66 -8.29 20.15 -20.13
CA ALA A 66 -7.74 18.80 -20.36
C ALA A 66 -6.29 18.62 -19.86
N ALA A 67 -5.44 19.63 -19.97
CA ALA A 67 -4.05 19.57 -19.49
C ALA A 67 -3.96 19.42 -17.96
N GLY A 68 -4.82 20.11 -17.21
CA GLY A 68 -4.89 19.96 -15.75
C GLY A 68 -5.41 18.58 -15.33
N LEU A 69 -6.33 18.01 -16.09
CA LEU A 69 -6.81 16.64 -15.85
C LEU A 69 -5.68 15.61 -16.02
N ASP A 70 -4.89 15.73 -17.09
CA ASP A 70 -3.76 14.84 -17.35
C ASP A 70 -2.71 14.92 -16.23
N GLU A 71 -2.40 16.12 -15.74
CA GLU A 71 -1.47 16.31 -14.62
C GLU A 71 -1.96 15.63 -13.33
N VAL A 72 -3.25 15.75 -13.01
CA VAL A 72 -3.86 15.08 -11.84
C VAL A 72 -3.79 13.56 -12.00
N LEU A 73 -4.12 13.03 -13.18
CA LEU A 73 -4.05 11.58 -13.45
C LEU A 73 -2.61 11.05 -13.39
N VAL A 74 -1.64 11.81 -13.91
CA VAL A 74 -0.22 11.47 -13.82
C VAL A 74 0.24 11.47 -12.36
N GLY A 75 -0.19 12.45 -11.57
CA GLY A 75 0.07 12.52 -10.13
C GLY A 75 -0.49 11.32 -9.37
N LEU A 76 -1.75 10.96 -9.62
CA LEU A 76 -2.37 9.77 -9.04
C LEU A 76 -1.64 8.49 -9.43
N ALA A 77 -1.31 8.32 -10.71
CA ALA A 77 -0.59 7.15 -11.19
C ALA A 77 0.81 7.01 -10.56
N ARG A 78 1.50 8.13 -10.30
CA ARG A 78 2.77 8.14 -9.55
C ARG A 78 2.57 7.65 -8.12
N LEU A 79 1.59 8.23 -7.41
CA LEU A 79 1.29 7.84 -6.03
C LEU A 79 0.96 6.35 -5.91
N LEU A 80 0.17 5.79 -6.82
CA LEU A 80 -0.17 4.36 -6.82
C LEU A 80 1.06 3.46 -7.07
N ARG A 81 1.98 3.88 -7.96
CA ARG A 81 3.25 3.17 -8.17
C ARG A 81 4.15 3.21 -6.95
N ASP A 82 4.23 4.36 -6.28
CA ASP A 82 5.05 4.52 -5.07
C ASP A 82 4.51 3.63 -3.94
N ILE A 83 3.19 3.55 -3.77
CA ILE A 83 2.54 2.62 -2.84
C ILE A 83 2.91 1.17 -3.16
N ALA A 84 2.78 0.75 -4.43
CA ALA A 84 3.08 -0.61 -4.85
C ALA A 84 4.56 -0.97 -4.62
N ALA A 85 5.48 -0.08 -4.97
CA ALA A 85 6.90 -0.26 -4.76
C ALA A 85 7.24 -0.36 -3.27
N CYS A 86 6.73 0.55 -2.44
CA CYS A 86 6.94 0.54 -1.00
C CYS A 86 6.39 -0.75 -0.37
N ALA A 87 5.17 -1.16 -0.70
CA ALA A 87 4.58 -2.40 -0.21
C ALA A 87 5.40 -3.64 -0.64
N GLY A 88 5.92 -3.66 -1.87
CA GLY A 88 6.83 -4.71 -2.34
C GLY A 88 8.11 -4.78 -1.51
N GLN A 89 8.76 -3.64 -1.24
CA GLN A 89 9.95 -3.59 -0.40
C GLN A 89 9.69 -4.05 1.03
N VAL A 90 8.53 -3.70 1.61
CA VAL A 90 8.11 -4.21 2.92
C VAL A 90 7.99 -5.73 2.86
N SER A 91 7.30 -6.26 1.86
CA SER A 91 7.17 -7.71 1.65
C SER A 91 8.52 -8.41 1.55
N ASP A 92 9.46 -7.88 0.78
CA ASP A 92 10.81 -8.45 0.63
C ASP A 92 11.57 -8.47 1.96
N ARG A 93 11.52 -7.37 2.73
CA ARG A 93 12.16 -7.29 4.06
C ARG A 93 11.56 -8.30 5.02
N LEU A 94 10.23 -8.47 5.01
CA LEU A 94 9.55 -9.48 5.82
C LEU A 94 9.95 -10.90 5.40
N GLY A 95 9.99 -11.16 4.10
CA GLY A 95 10.50 -12.40 3.50
C GLY A 95 11.88 -12.78 4.04
N LEU A 96 12.83 -11.87 3.91
CA LEU A 96 14.21 -12.08 4.34
C LEU A 96 14.34 -12.24 5.86
N ARG A 97 13.56 -11.49 6.64
CA ARG A 97 13.68 -11.50 8.11
C ARG A 97 13.01 -12.70 8.76
N TYR A 98 11.84 -13.10 8.29
CA TYR A 98 11.00 -14.08 8.97
C TYR A 98 10.92 -15.42 8.25
N PHE A 99 11.21 -15.47 6.95
CA PHE A 99 11.00 -16.68 6.14
C PHE A 99 12.28 -17.26 5.52
N ALA A 100 13.33 -16.47 5.31
CA ALA A 100 14.57 -16.96 4.66
C ALA A 100 15.35 -18.03 5.46
N HIS A 101 15.12 -18.18 6.77
CA HIS A 101 15.78 -19.21 7.58
C HIS A 101 15.02 -20.55 7.61
N VAL A 102 13.83 -20.65 7.00
CA VAL A 102 12.98 -21.87 7.04
C VAL A 102 13.44 -22.92 6.02
N ASP A 103 14.15 -22.51 4.96
CA ASP A 103 14.67 -23.42 3.94
C ASP A 103 15.91 -24.22 4.39
N ASP A 104 16.71 -23.69 5.31
CA ASP A 104 17.92 -24.37 5.81
C ASP A 104 17.62 -25.41 6.91
N VAL A 105 16.52 -25.23 7.65
CA VAL A 105 16.16 -26.10 8.79
C VAL A 105 15.28 -27.29 8.37
N SER A 106 14.59 -27.20 7.22
CA SER A 106 13.71 -28.26 6.73
C SER A 106 14.44 -29.51 6.23
N GLN A 107 15.77 -29.47 6.04
CA GLN A 107 16.57 -30.63 5.60
C GLN A 107 17.15 -31.47 6.76
N ARG A 108 17.02 -31.06 8.03
CA ARG A 108 17.65 -31.76 9.17
C ARG A 108 16.73 -32.66 10.00
N THR A 109 15.47 -32.84 9.62
CA THR A 109 14.51 -33.70 10.35
C THR A 109 14.14 -35.01 9.66
N VAL A 110 14.92 -35.48 8.67
CA VAL A 110 14.81 -36.85 8.13
C VAL A 110 16.15 -37.57 8.18
N SER A 111 16.57 -37.94 9.39
CA SER A 111 17.46 -39.08 9.63
C SER A 111 17.47 -39.38 11.12
N THR A 112 16.66 -40.33 11.56
CA THR A 112 16.98 -41.38 12.55
C THR A 112 15.83 -42.38 12.52
#